data_AF-A0A3M1KDV8-F1
#
_entry.id   AF-A0A3M1KDV8-F1
#
_cell.length_a   1.000
_cell.length_b   1.000
_cell.length_c   1.000
_cell.angle_alpha   90.00
_cell.angle_beta   90.00
_cell.angle_gamma   90.00
#
_symmetry.space_group_name_H-M   'P 1'
#
loop_
_entity.id
_entity.type
_entity.pdbx_description
1 polymer ?
#
loop_
_entity_poly.entity_id
_entity_poly.type
_entity_poly.pdbx_seq_one_letter_code
_entity_poly.pdbx_strand_id
1 'polypeptide(L)'
;MLLLGLSLQGVHAAEERIEVVPEGADIVVKAEEDKTLYEYRINGELIQVRVVPKVGPEYYLVPQDDGSLRRSDRPRLLLPSWKILEW
;
A
#
# COMPACT_ATOMS: atom_id res chain seq x y z
N MET A 1 32.83 -15.43 -22.21
CA MET A 1 31.75 -14.45 -21.91
C MET A 1 31.49 -14.52 -20.42
N LEU A 2 31.63 -13.41 -19.69
CA LEU A 2 31.34 -13.38 -18.25
C LEU A 2 29.87 -13.01 -18.06
N LEU A 3 29.10 -13.84 -17.36
CA LEU A 3 27.70 -13.53 -17.06
C LEU A 3 27.65 -12.40 -16.04
N LEU A 4 26.96 -11.30 -16.38
CA LEU A 4 26.67 -10.25 -15.43
C LEU A 4 25.82 -10.82 -14.28
N GLY A 5 26.24 -10.55 -13.04
CA GLY A 5 25.47 -10.95 -11.87
C GLY A 5 24.09 -10.30 -11.88
N LEU A 6 23.04 -11.11 -11.73
CA LEU A 6 21.69 -10.62 -11.57
C LEU A 6 21.63 -9.88 -10.22
N SER A 7 21.69 -8.54 -10.27
CA SER A 7 21.62 -7.72 -9.06
C SER A 7 20.22 -7.85 -8.49
N LEU A 8 20.08 -8.68 -7.45
CA LEU A 8 18.87 -8.80 -6.66
C LEU A 8 18.74 -7.54 -5.79
N GLN A 9 18.46 -6.41 -6.44
CA GLN A 9 18.21 -5.13 -5.78
C GLN A 9 17.04 -5.35 -4.85
N GLY A 10 17.34 -5.27 -3.55
CA GLY A 10 16.54 -5.94 -2.54
C GLY A 10 15.08 -5.51 -2.64
N VAL A 11 14.18 -6.50 -2.61
CA VAL A 11 12.82 -6.27 -2.18
C VAL A 11 12.89 -5.60 -0.81
N HIS A 12 12.75 -4.28 -0.79
CA HIS A 12 12.28 -3.60 0.41
C HIS A 12 10.90 -4.18 0.63
N ALA A 13 10.82 -5.14 1.55
CA ALA A 13 9.56 -5.57 2.10
C ALA A 13 8.94 -4.32 2.72
N ALA A 14 8.06 -3.66 1.97
CA ALA A 14 7.13 -2.70 2.52
C ALA A 14 6.46 -3.44 3.67
N GLU A 15 6.64 -2.93 4.91
CA GLU A 15 6.26 -3.64 6.12
C GLU A 15 4.90 -4.29 5.92
N GLU A 16 4.83 -5.62 6.10
CA GLU A 16 3.66 -6.44 5.79
C GLU A 16 2.58 -6.20 6.86
N ARG A 17 2.08 -4.97 6.80
CA ARG A 17 1.12 -4.39 7.70
C ARG A 17 -0.20 -5.05 7.35
N ILE A 18 -0.63 -5.97 8.21
CA ILE A 18 -1.88 -6.71 8.06
C ILE A 18 -3.02 -5.69 8.06
N GLU A 19 -3.44 -5.27 6.87
CA GLU A 19 -4.56 -4.36 6.73
C GLU A 19 -5.85 -5.16 6.92
N VAL A 20 -6.70 -4.72 7.84
CA VAL A 20 -8.03 -5.30 8.05
C VAL A 20 -8.95 -4.80 6.93
N VAL A 21 -8.71 -5.39 5.77
CA VAL A 21 -9.48 -5.23 4.55
C VAL A 21 -10.82 -5.93 4.75
N PRO A 22 -11.98 -5.27 4.56
CA PRO A 22 -13.28 -5.87 4.81
C PRO A 22 -13.53 -7.15 4.00
N GLU A 23 -14.39 -8.01 4.50
CA GLU A 23 -14.87 -9.16 3.72
C GLU A 23 -15.59 -8.66 2.45
N GLY A 24 -15.18 -9.17 1.28
CA GLY A 24 -15.65 -8.66 -0.01
C GLY A 24 -14.93 -7.41 -0.54
N ALA A 25 -13.71 -7.12 -0.04
CA ALA A 25 -12.87 -6.05 -0.54
C ALA A 25 -11.62 -6.57 -1.28
N ASP A 26 -11.33 -5.95 -2.43
CA ASP A 26 -10.21 -6.27 -3.33
C ASP A 26 -9.01 -5.36 -3.07
N ILE A 27 -7.80 -5.90 -3.26
CA ILE A 27 -6.55 -5.14 -3.23
C ILE A 27 -5.87 -5.24 -4.61
N VAL A 28 -5.64 -4.11 -5.27
CA VAL A 28 -4.83 -4.05 -6.49
C VAL A 28 -3.45 -3.47 -6.14
N VAL A 29 -2.40 -4.28 -6.32
CA VAL A 29 -1.01 -3.86 -6.06
C VAL A 29 -0.33 -3.48 -7.36
N LYS A 30 0.26 -2.28 -7.41
CA LYS A 30 1.04 -1.78 -8.55
C LYS A 30 2.41 -1.31 -8.09
N ALA A 31 3.46 -1.96 -8.57
CA ALA A 31 4.83 -1.51 -8.37
C ALA A 31 5.22 -0.48 -9.46
N GLU A 32 5.90 0.59 -9.05
CA GLU A 32 6.50 1.61 -9.90
C GLU A 32 7.97 1.85 -9.45
N GLU A 33 8.76 2.62 -10.20
CA GLU A 33 10.20 2.79 -9.92
C GLU A 33 10.49 3.54 -8.60
N ASP A 34 9.59 4.46 -8.23
CA ASP A 34 9.67 5.38 -7.11
C ASP A 34 8.74 5.02 -5.93
N LYS A 35 7.78 4.09 -6.12
CA LYS A 35 6.75 3.75 -5.12
C LYS A 35 6.02 2.44 -5.42
N THR A 36 5.39 1.87 -4.40
CA THR A 36 4.33 0.86 -4.56
C THR A 36 2.98 1.48 -4.19
N LEU A 37 1.97 1.19 -5.00
CA LEU A 37 0.57 1.57 -4.77
C LEU A 37 -0.24 0.34 -4.39
N TYR A 38 -1.10 0.47 -3.39
CA TYR A 38 -2.09 -0.52 -3.00
C TYR A 38 -3.47 0.14 -3.06
N GLU A 39 -4.27 -0.16 -4.08
CA GLU A 39 -5.65 0.30 -4.18
C GLU A 39 -6.57 -0.64 -3.39
N TYR A 40 -7.34 -0.10 -2.46
CA TYR A 40 -8.32 -0.86 -1.67
C TYR A 40 -9.72 -0.54 -2.17
N ARG A 41 -10.44 -1.56 -2.63
CA ARG A 41 -11.77 -1.43 -3.21
C ARG A 41 -12.79 -2.27 -2.44
N ILE A 42 -13.98 -1.74 -2.16
CA ILE A 42 -15.10 -2.49 -1.58
C ILE A 42 -16.20 -2.57 -2.62
N ASN A 43 -16.68 -3.77 -2.97
CA ASN A 43 -17.69 -3.97 -4.03
C ASN A 43 -17.32 -3.27 -5.37
N GLY A 44 -16.02 -3.15 -5.68
CA GLY A 44 -15.49 -2.43 -6.85
C GLY A 44 -15.26 -0.93 -6.69
N GLU A 45 -15.83 -0.27 -5.67
CA GLU A 45 -15.64 1.15 -5.39
C GLU A 45 -14.30 1.40 -4.69
N LEU A 46 -13.53 2.41 -5.13
CA LEU A 46 -12.24 2.77 -4.53
C LEU A 46 -12.44 3.49 -3.19
N ILE A 47 -11.79 3.00 -2.12
CA ILE A 47 -11.95 3.53 -0.76
C ILE A 47 -10.71 4.32 -0.29
N GLN A 48 -9.51 3.79 -0.60
CA GLN A 48 -8.23 4.45 -0.40
C GLN A 48 -7.17 3.85 -1.33
N VAL A 49 -6.11 4.61 -1.63
CA VAL A 49 -4.84 4.07 -2.13
C VAL A 49 -3.78 4.32 -1.08
N ARG A 50 -3.10 3.27 -0.59
CA ARG A 50 -1.87 3.43 0.20
C ARG A 50 -0.70 3.58 -0.75
N VAL A 51 0.08 4.63 -0.55
CA VAL A 51 1.30 4.92 -1.31
C VAL A 51 2.50 4.67 -0.39
N VAL A 52 3.34 3.71 -0.77
CA VAL A 52 4.62 3.43 -0.11
C VAL A 52 5.74 3.95 -1.02
N PRO A 53 6.22 5.19 -0.84
CA PRO A 53 7.31 5.71 -1.64
C PRO A 53 8.65 5.08 -1.23
N LYS A 54 9.56 4.99 -2.20
CA LYS A 54 10.94 4.53 -2.02
C LYS A 54 11.79 5.45 -1.13
N VAL A 55 11.37 6.71 -0.99
CA VAL A 55 11.99 7.72 -0.12
C VAL A 55 10.89 8.57 0.51
N GLY A 56 10.90 8.69 1.84
CA GLY A 56 9.89 9.43 2.61
C GLY A 56 8.83 8.52 3.28
N PRO A 57 7.90 9.10 4.06
CA PRO A 57 6.86 8.33 4.74
C PRO A 57 5.78 7.85 3.78
N GLU A 58 5.14 6.73 4.12
CA GLU A 58 3.89 6.32 3.48
C GLU A 58 2.77 7.35 3.67
N TYR A 59 1.82 7.38 2.74
CA TYR A 59 0.64 8.23 2.82
C TYR A 59 -0.54 7.63 2.08
N TYR A 60 -1.72 8.18 2.33
CA TYR A 60 -2.97 7.69 1.73
C TYR A 60 -3.52 8.72 0.75
N LEU A 61 -4.05 8.24 -0.38
CA LEU A 61 -4.91 9.01 -1.26
C LEU A 61 -6.35 8.54 -1.06
N VAL A 62 -7.25 9.48 -0.81
CA VAL A 62 -8.61 9.19 -0.38
C VAL A 62 -9.60 9.86 -1.33
N PRO A 63 -10.46 9.10 -2.03
CA PRO A 63 -11.51 9.64 -2.89
C PRO A 63 -12.44 10.61 -2.15
N GLN A 64 -12.85 11.65 -2.87
CA GLN A 64 -13.82 12.66 -2.51
C GLN A 64 -15.02 12.62 -3.46
N ASP A 65 -16.12 13.25 -3.07
CA ASP A 65 -17.41 13.19 -3.79
C ASP A 65 -17.38 13.88 -5.17
N ASP A 66 -16.36 14.69 -5.44
CA ASP A 66 -16.07 15.33 -6.74
C ASP A 66 -15.20 14.46 -7.68
N GLY A 67 -14.84 13.24 -7.25
CA GLY A 67 -13.95 12.33 -7.97
C GLY A 67 -12.45 12.62 -7.76
N SER A 68 -12.08 13.63 -6.97
CA SER A 68 -10.68 13.94 -6.67
C SER A 68 -10.08 12.98 -5.61
N LEU A 69 -8.75 12.88 -5.61
CA LEU A 69 -7.99 12.15 -4.59
C LEU A 69 -7.33 13.15 -3.62
N ARG A 70 -7.80 13.21 -2.38
CA ARG A 70 -7.15 14.03 -1.33
C ARG A 70 -6.09 13.23 -0.59
N ARG A 71 -4.89 13.79 -0.45
CA ARG A 71 -3.83 13.21 0.40
C ARG A 71 -4.23 13.25 1.87
N SER A 72 -3.94 12.19 2.60
CA SER A 72 -4.16 12.04 4.04
C SER A 72 -2.97 11.32 4.67
N ASP A 73 -2.47 11.83 5.79
CA ASP A 73 -1.45 11.19 6.62
C ASP A 73 -2.05 10.15 7.61
N ARG A 74 -3.33 9.80 7.42
CA ARG A 74 -4.06 8.72 8.12
C ARG A 74 -4.90 7.91 7.13
N PRO A 75 -5.05 6.58 7.30
CA PRO A 75 -5.91 5.78 6.44
C PRO A 75 -7.39 6.13 6.64
N ARG A 76 -8.23 5.85 5.64
CA ARG A 76 -9.70 5.88 5.76
C ARG A 76 -10.21 4.60 6.44
N LEU A 77 -9.60 3.45 6.11
CA LEU A 77 -9.83 2.18 6.79
C LEU A 77 -9.09 2.17 8.15
N LEU A 78 -9.82 2.02 9.24
CA LEU A 78 -9.24 2.00 10.58
C LEU A 78 -8.56 0.66 10.88
N LEU A 79 -7.26 0.60 10.60
CA LEU A 79 -6.42 -0.54 10.97
C LEU A 79 -6.29 -0.64 12.50
N PRO A 80 -6.75 -1.72 13.15
CA PRO A 80 -6.51 -1.93 14.57
C PRO A 80 -5.02 -2.23 14.79
N SER A 81 -4.30 -1.32 15.45
CA SER A 81 -2.89 -1.52 15.80
C SER A 81 -2.76 -2.46 17.02
N TRP A 82 -2.82 -3.77 16.80
CA TRP A 82 -2.42 -4.76 17.80
C TRP A 82 -0.91 -5.03 17.75
N LYS A 83 -0.33 -5.41 18.90
CA LYS A 83 1.11 -5.64 19.08
C LYS A 83 1.52 -7.05 18.61
N ILE A 84 2.82 -7.21 18.35
CA ILE A 84 3.57 -8.48 18.28
C ILE A 84 4.44 -8.63 19.55
N LEU A 85 5.00 -9.80 19.91
CA LEU A 85 5.02 -11.11 19.22
C LEU A 85 3.98 -12.10 19.83
N GLU A 86 4.22 -13.26 20.46
CA GLU A 86 5.43 -13.96 20.95
C GLU A 86 5.27 -15.49 20.83
N TRP A 87 5.78 -16.09 19.73
CA TRP A 87 6.39 -17.45 19.72
C TRP A 87 7.40 -17.62 18.58
#